data_AF-A0A7Y4TUY0-F1
#
_entry.id   AF-A0A7Y4TUY0-F1
#
_cell.length_a   1.000
_cell.length_b   1.000
_cell.length_c   1.000
_cell.angle_alpha   90.00
_cell.angle_beta   90.00
_cell.angle_gamma   90.00
#
_symmetry.space_group_name_H-M   'P 1'
#
loop_
_entity.id
_entity.type
_entity.pdbx_description
1 polymer ?
#
loop_
_entity_poly.entity_id
_entity_poly.type
_entity_poly.pdbx_seq_one_letter_code
_entity_poly.pdbx_strand_id
1 'polypeptide(L)'
;MTHSRKLLSCLLFLIVAAGISSAQEQKMAIRVSQDDAVTLTEFESTIKLKKKSFKFQVMLKNVEGVYVFASIRDSVYRFTENGPIQDFIYLPLLKLKDDEFNRLKELNISETGWSYWYYTPTAETHSFARKVTNIDTNTYICSKIIKEFYDVADNFNIKIRDIDKPLYVFFIAVADYDDTGRPLKELIRRKVKIEWTDDE
;
A
#
# COMPACT_ATOMS: atom_id res chain seq x y z
N MET A 1 74.75 -15.50 5.43
CA MET A 1 74.35 -16.16 4.17
C MET A 1 72.96 -16.72 4.37
N THR A 2 71.92 -15.96 4.03
CA THR A 2 71.25 -15.83 2.71
C THR A 2 69.97 -16.66 2.64
N HIS A 3 68.87 -15.92 2.57
CA HIS A 3 67.50 -16.23 2.12
C HIS A 3 67.24 -17.55 1.37
N SER A 4 66.05 -18.13 1.56
CA SER A 4 64.95 -18.00 0.58
C SER A 4 63.93 -19.17 0.64
N ARG A 5 62.67 -18.78 0.86
CA ARG A 5 61.41 -19.33 0.29
C ARG A 5 61.06 -20.81 0.51
N LYS A 6 60.01 -21.01 1.29
CA LYS A 6 58.86 -21.83 0.86
C LYS A 6 57.58 -21.01 1.04
N LEU A 7 57.08 -20.54 -0.10
CA LEU A 7 55.70 -20.08 -0.27
C LEU A 7 54.73 -21.26 -0.04
N LEU A 8 53.49 -20.89 0.26
CA LEU A 8 52.28 -21.66 -0.04
C LEU A 8 51.83 -22.69 1.01
N SER A 9 51.12 -22.22 2.03
CA SER A 9 49.83 -22.79 2.45
C SER A 9 49.21 -21.92 3.56
N CYS A 10 48.77 -20.70 3.21
CA CYS A 10 47.76 -20.02 4.01
C CYS A 10 46.41 -20.51 3.49
N LEU A 11 46.08 -21.74 3.87
CA LEU A 11 44.76 -22.31 3.64
C LEU A 11 43.80 -21.67 4.66
N LEU A 12 42.77 -21.02 4.13
CA LEU A 12 41.43 -20.91 4.72
C LEU A 12 41.37 -20.54 6.21
N PHE A 13 41.22 -19.25 6.50
CA PHE A 13 40.41 -18.83 7.64
C PHE A 13 39.50 -17.67 7.22
N LEU A 14 38.26 -18.05 6.89
CA LEU A 14 37.02 -17.28 7.00
C LEU A 14 37.00 -15.84 6.45
N ILE A 15 36.88 -15.74 5.13
CA ILE A 15 36.03 -14.70 4.52
C ILE A 15 34.62 -15.29 4.40
N VAL A 16 33.89 -15.35 5.51
CA VAL A 16 32.42 -15.53 5.52
C VAL A 16 31.84 -14.49 6.47
N ALA A 17 32.12 -13.23 6.19
CA ALA A 17 31.15 -12.17 6.42
C ALA A 17 30.62 -11.73 5.04
N ALA A 18 30.23 -12.71 4.22
CA ALA A 18 29.33 -12.44 3.11
C ALA A 18 28.09 -11.83 3.75
N GLY A 19 27.84 -10.56 3.42
CA GLY A 19 26.78 -9.77 3.98
C GLY A 19 25.52 -10.61 4.12
N ILE A 20 25.04 -10.72 5.35
CA ILE A 20 23.65 -11.07 5.60
C ILE A 20 22.87 -9.86 5.08
N SER A 21 22.68 -9.80 3.76
CA SER A 21 21.61 -9.03 3.16
C SER A 21 20.36 -9.64 3.74
N SER A 22 19.91 -9.08 4.85
CA SER A 22 18.60 -9.37 5.39
C SER A 22 17.64 -9.01 4.27
N ALA A 23 17.14 -10.01 3.55
CA ALA A 23 15.99 -9.83 2.69
C ALA A 23 14.88 -9.36 3.64
N GLN A 24 14.64 -8.05 3.67
CA GLN A 24 13.60 -7.49 4.50
C GLN A 24 12.30 -8.12 4.02
N GLU A 25 11.72 -8.96 4.87
CA GLU A 25 10.51 -9.68 4.55
C GLU A 25 9.40 -8.66 4.26
N GLN A 26 8.90 -8.68 3.01
CA GLN A 26 7.91 -7.72 2.57
C GLN A 26 6.58 -7.99 3.27
N LYS A 27 6.32 -7.24 4.36
CA LYS A 27 5.09 -7.37 5.16
C LYS A 27 3.84 -6.89 4.42
N MET A 28 3.99 -6.06 3.39
CA MET A 28 2.86 -5.55 2.62
C MET A 28 3.29 -5.22 1.18
N ALA A 29 2.40 -5.50 0.22
CA ALA A 29 2.59 -5.13 -1.18
C ALA A 29 1.27 -4.66 -1.80
N ILE A 30 1.34 -3.75 -2.76
CA ILE A 30 0.19 -3.22 -3.49
C ILE A 30 0.42 -3.45 -4.98
N ARG A 31 -0.58 -4.04 -5.63
CA ARG A 31 -0.63 -4.18 -7.08
C ARG A 31 -1.90 -3.53 -7.60
N VAL A 32 -1.77 -2.59 -8.52
CA VAL A 32 -2.90 -1.99 -9.24
C VAL A 32 -3.11 -2.78 -10.52
N SER A 33 -4.35 -3.15 -10.83
CA SER A 33 -4.61 -3.98 -12.01
C SER A 33 -5.90 -3.63 -12.71
N GLN A 34 -5.82 -3.60 -14.04
CA GLN A 34 -6.93 -3.44 -14.97
C GLN A 34 -6.69 -4.43 -16.12
N ASP A 35 -6.27 -3.95 -17.30
CA ASP A 35 -5.85 -4.80 -18.42
C ASP A 35 -4.46 -5.39 -18.11
N ASP A 36 -3.52 -4.51 -17.76
CA ASP A 36 -2.23 -4.86 -17.18
C ASP A 36 -2.23 -4.68 -15.67
N ALA A 37 -1.22 -5.24 -15.01
CA ALA A 37 -1.13 -5.24 -13.56
C ALA A 37 0.26 -4.81 -13.09
N VAL A 38 0.32 -3.67 -12.41
CA VAL A 38 1.53 -2.96 -11.97
C VAL A 38 1.69 -3.10 -10.46
N THR A 39 2.85 -3.58 -10.01
CA THR A 39 3.21 -3.61 -8.59
C THR A 39 3.88 -2.29 -8.20
N LEU A 40 3.45 -1.69 -7.08
CA LEU A 40 4.02 -0.45 -6.57
C LEU A 40 5.28 -0.74 -5.73
N THR A 41 6.45 -0.76 -6.38
CA THR A 41 7.73 -1.06 -5.71
C THR A 41 8.38 0.19 -5.12
N GLU A 42 8.33 1.31 -5.84
CA GLU A 42 8.92 2.59 -5.46
C GLU A 42 8.02 3.39 -4.51
N PHE A 43 8.60 4.36 -3.78
CA PHE A 43 7.82 5.29 -2.96
C PHE A 43 6.75 6.01 -3.80
N GLU A 44 7.10 6.47 -5.00
CA GLU A 44 6.21 7.18 -5.91
C GLU A 44 6.16 6.48 -7.27
N SER A 45 4.95 6.28 -7.78
CA SER A 45 4.72 5.70 -9.10
C SER A 45 3.66 6.51 -9.85
N THR A 46 3.82 6.63 -11.17
CA THR A 46 2.73 7.09 -12.05
C THR A 46 2.34 5.95 -12.96
N ILE A 47 1.04 5.66 -13.01
CA ILE A 47 0.48 4.63 -13.90
C ILE A 47 -0.63 5.24 -14.75
N LYS A 48 -0.87 4.64 -15.91
CA LYS A 48 -1.97 4.99 -16.79
C LYS A 48 -3.01 3.87 -16.77
N LEU A 49 -4.26 4.23 -16.52
CA LEU A 49 -5.39 3.31 -16.59
C LEU A 49 -6.44 3.88 -17.55
N LYS A 50 -7.18 2.98 -18.20
CA LYS A 50 -8.38 3.36 -18.94
C LYS A 50 -9.47 3.80 -17.98
N LYS A 51 -10.40 4.64 -18.45
CA LYS A 51 -11.55 5.12 -17.67
C LYS A 51 -12.64 4.05 -17.42
N LYS A 52 -12.23 2.90 -16.89
CA LYS A 52 -13.08 1.76 -16.51
C LYS A 52 -12.63 1.17 -15.18
N SER A 53 -13.41 0.21 -14.67
CA SER A 53 -13.13 -0.44 -13.38
C SER A 53 -11.71 -1.01 -13.31
N PHE A 54 -11.09 -0.89 -12.14
CA PHE A 54 -9.78 -1.43 -11.82
C PHE A 54 -9.79 -2.01 -10.40
N LYS A 55 -8.71 -2.67 -9.99
CA LYS A 55 -8.57 -3.23 -8.64
C LYS A 55 -7.21 -2.92 -8.02
N PHE A 56 -7.22 -2.61 -6.74
CA PHE A 56 -6.06 -2.74 -5.86
C PHE A 56 -6.04 -4.16 -5.30
N GLN A 57 -4.96 -4.89 -5.53
CA GLN A 57 -4.66 -6.13 -4.83
C GLN A 57 -3.64 -5.80 -3.73
N VAL A 58 -4.01 -6.10 -2.49
CA VAL A 58 -3.20 -5.79 -1.32
C VAL A 58 -2.80 -7.10 -0.66
N MET A 59 -1.49 -7.36 -0.63
CA MET A 59 -0.93 -8.43 0.18
C MET A 59 -0.71 -7.91 1.61
N LEU A 60 -1.26 -8.61 2.59
CA LEU A 60 -1.10 -8.34 4.01
C LEU A 60 -0.40 -9.54 4.65
N LYS A 61 0.81 -9.33 5.18
CA LYS A 61 1.60 -10.34 5.88
C LYS A 61 1.92 -9.88 7.29
N ASN A 62 1.34 -10.56 8.28
CA ASN A 62 1.46 -10.20 9.70
C ASN A 62 1.06 -8.73 10.00
N VAL A 63 0.12 -8.20 9.22
CA VAL A 63 -0.49 -6.87 9.40
C VAL A 63 -1.98 -6.96 9.09
N GLU A 64 -2.79 -6.18 9.79
CA GLU A 64 -4.26 -6.25 9.66
C GLU A 64 -4.81 -5.38 8.52
N GLY A 65 -4.07 -4.35 8.11
CA GLY A 65 -4.59 -3.42 7.12
C GLY A 65 -3.66 -2.28 6.74
N VAL A 66 -4.20 -1.37 5.94
CA VAL A 66 -3.51 -0.22 5.38
C VAL A 66 -4.42 1.01 5.41
N TYR A 67 -3.87 2.15 5.83
CA TYR A 67 -4.51 3.45 5.70
C TYR A 67 -4.35 3.97 4.28
N VAL A 68 -5.44 4.46 3.70
CA VAL A 68 -5.49 4.93 2.32
C VAL A 68 -6.07 6.33 2.28
N PHE A 69 -5.27 7.28 1.85
CA PHE A 69 -5.70 8.63 1.53
C PHE A 69 -5.80 8.74 0.01
N ALA A 70 -6.96 9.11 -0.51
CA ALA A 70 -7.17 9.27 -1.93
C ALA A 70 -7.79 10.64 -2.22
N SER A 71 -7.32 11.31 -3.26
CA SER A 71 -7.86 12.60 -3.71
C SER A 71 -7.70 12.75 -5.22
N ILE A 72 -8.59 13.53 -5.82
CA ILE A 72 -8.48 14.02 -7.22
C ILE A 72 -7.79 15.39 -7.29
N ARG A 73 -7.34 15.90 -6.14
CA ARG A 73 -6.48 17.08 -5.98
C ARG A 73 -5.07 16.64 -5.64
N ASP A 74 -4.14 17.56 -5.78
CA ASP A 74 -2.72 17.36 -5.53
C ASP A 74 -2.36 17.33 -4.02
N SER A 75 -3.35 17.26 -3.11
CA SER A 75 -3.14 17.26 -1.65
C SER A 75 -2.30 16.08 -1.15
N VAL A 76 -2.21 14.99 -1.92
CA VAL A 76 -1.30 13.86 -1.65
C VAL A 76 0.18 14.28 -1.73
N TYR A 77 0.56 15.32 -2.47
CA TYR A 77 1.96 15.74 -2.60
C TYR A 77 2.56 16.34 -1.33
N ARG A 78 1.76 16.61 -0.30
CA ARG A 78 2.27 16.93 1.04
C ARG A 78 3.05 15.76 1.67
N PHE A 79 2.80 14.53 1.22
CA PHE A 79 3.49 13.35 1.72
C PHE A 79 4.76 13.09 0.90
N THR A 80 5.90 13.24 1.55
CA THR A 80 7.23 12.92 0.99
C THR A 80 7.72 11.57 1.51
N GLU A 81 8.75 11.01 0.89
CA GLU A 81 9.26 9.67 1.23
C GLU A 81 9.72 9.58 2.69
N ASN A 82 10.47 10.59 3.14
CA ASN A 82 11.07 10.60 4.48
C ASN A 82 10.50 11.69 5.39
N GLY A 83 9.47 12.42 4.93
CA GLY A 83 8.85 13.49 5.71
C GLY A 83 7.91 12.95 6.80
N PRO A 84 7.62 13.76 7.83
CA PRO A 84 6.62 13.40 8.82
C PRO A 84 5.23 13.29 8.17
N ILE A 85 4.46 12.28 8.58
CA ILE A 85 3.04 12.22 8.28
C ILE A 85 2.32 13.06 9.33
N GLN A 86 1.80 14.20 8.92
CA GLN A 86 0.97 15.02 9.79
C GLN A 86 -0.22 14.20 10.32
N ASP A 87 -0.51 14.36 11.61
CA ASP A 87 -1.62 13.69 12.30
C ASP A 87 -1.56 12.16 12.28
N PHE A 88 -0.37 11.56 12.08
CA PHE A 88 -0.18 10.12 12.06
C PHE A 88 -0.81 9.41 13.27
N ILE A 89 -0.54 9.90 14.49
CA ILE A 89 -1.09 9.34 15.73
C ILE A 89 -2.63 9.46 15.83
N TYR A 90 -3.23 10.33 15.03
CA TYR A 90 -4.67 10.60 14.99
C TYR A 90 -5.36 9.91 13.80
N LEU A 91 -4.66 9.11 13.00
CA LEU A 91 -5.25 8.35 11.90
C LEU A 91 -6.53 7.58 12.28
N PRO A 92 -6.64 6.95 13.48
CA PRO A 92 -7.89 6.31 13.89
C PRO A 92 -9.10 7.26 13.96
N LEU A 93 -8.89 8.53 14.29
CA LEU A 93 -9.93 9.57 14.38
C LEU A 93 -10.30 10.15 13.00
N LEU A 94 -9.41 10.01 12.02
CA LEU A 94 -9.61 10.50 10.65
C LEU A 94 -10.24 9.45 9.72
N LYS A 95 -10.63 8.29 10.28
CA LYS A 95 -11.17 7.18 9.49
C LYS A 95 -12.51 7.54 8.87
N LEU A 96 -12.57 7.40 7.55
CA LEU A 96 -13.78 7.43 6.76
C LEU A 96 -14.52 6.11 6.91
N LYS A 97 -15.85 6.17 6.80
CA LYS A 97 -16.67 4.97 6.70
C LYS A 97 -16.41 4.32 5.34
N ASP A 98 -15.99 3.06 5.36
CA ASP A 98 -15.85 2.23 4.16
C ASP A 98 -16.98 1.21 4.12
N ASP A 99 -17.27 0.68 2.94
CA ASP A 99 -18.34 -0.30 2.75
C ASP A 99 -17.90 -1.70 3.17
N GLU A 100 -18.87 -2.49 3.64
CA GLU A 100 -18.60 -3.89 3.96
C GLU A 100 -18.41 -4.70 2.68
N PHE A 101 -17.35 -5.50 2.67
CA PHE A 101 -17.02 -6.42 1.61
C PHE A 101 -16.84 -5.80 0.22
N ASN A 102 -16.58 -4.50 0.13
CA ASN A 102 -16.45 -3.79 -1.13
C ASN A 102 -17.63 -4.03 -2.10
N ARG A 103 -18.85 -4.00 -1.54
CA ARG A 103 -20.11 -4.22 -2.26
C ARG A 103 -20.43 -3.10 -3.25
N LEU A 104 -20.27 -1.85 -2.83
CA LEU A 104 -20.51 -0.66 -3.64
C LEU A 104 -19.40 -0.46 -4.68
N LYS A 105 -18.20 -1.00 -4.44
CA LYS A 105 -17.04 -0.87 -5.33
C LYS A 105 -16.62 0.60 -5.49
N GLU A 106 -16.72 1.32 -4.40
CA GLU A 106 -16.38 2.73 -4.29
C GLU A 106 -14.97 2.90 -3.72
N LEU A 107 -14.33 4.00 -4.08
CA LEU A 107 -13.17 4.53 -3.37
C LEU A 107 -13.53 5.90 -2.82
N ASN A 108 -13.46 6.05 -1.50
CA ASN A 108 -13.60 7.36 -0.87
C ASN A 108 -12.45 8.28 -1.33
N ILE A 109 -12.80 9.47 -1.83
CA ILE A 109 -11.86 10.57 -2.05
C ILE A 109 -12.14 11.68 -1.04
N SER A 110 -11.08 12.28 -0.49
CA SER A 110 -11.17 13.28 0.57
C SER A 110 -9.92 14.15 0.62
N GLU A 111 -10.04 15.35 1.18
CA GLU A 111 -8.89 16.23 1.45
C GLU A 111 -8.29 16.04 2.85
N THR A 112 -9.02 15.38 3.75
CA THR A 112 -8.67 15.26 5.17
C THR A 112 -8.82 13.84 5.73
N GLY A 113 -9.80 13.07 5.25
CA GLY A 113 -10.11 11.75 5.77
C GLY A 113 -9.30 10.62 5.14
N TRP A 114 -9.19 9.51 5.86
CA TRP A 114 -8.48 8.30 5.46
C TRP A 114 -9.42 7.10 5.45
N SER A 115 -9.39 6.29 4.40
CA SER A 115 -9.94 4.94 4.49
C SER A 115 -8.99 4.04 5.26
N TYR A 116 -9.52 3.05 5.97
CA TYR A 116 -8.72 1.96 6.54
C TYR A 116 -9.18 0.64 5.93
N TRP A 117 -8.36 0.06 5.07
CA TRP A 117 -8.66 -1.23 4.44
C TRP A 117 -8.03 -2.33 5.27
N TYR A 118 -8.88 -3.13 5.91
CA TYR A 118 -8.44 -4.18 6.82
C TYR A 118 -9.05 -5.53 6.48
N TYR A 119 -8.37 -6.58 6.93
CA TYR A 119 -8.83 -7.95 6.91
C TYR A 119 -8.26 -8.71 8.11
N THR A 120 -9.12 -9.42 8.83
CA THR A 120 -8.73 -10.45 9.79
C THR A 120 -9.61 -11.69 9.56
N PRO A 121 -9.08 -12.92 9.74
CA PRO A 121 -9.84 -14.15 9.49
C PRO A 121 -11.06 -14.33 10.41
N THR A 122 -11.05 -13.63 11.56
CA THR A 122 -12.08 -13.73 12.60
C THR A 122 -13.13 -12.64 12.50
N ALA A 123 -12.93 -11.59 11.69
CA ALA A 123 -13.89 -10.51 11.56
C ALA A 123 -15.12 -10.96 10.75
N GLU A 124 -16.31 -10.64 11.26
CA GLU A 124 -17.57 -10.88 10.55
C GLU A 124 -17.67 -10.06 9.26
N THR A 125 -17.09 -8.85 9.26
CA THR A 125 -17.05 -7.95 8.10
C THR A 125 -15.68 -7.30 7.96
N HIS A 126 -15.32 -6.97 6.72
CA HIS A 126 -14.03 -6.34 6.41
C HIS A 126 -14.14 -5.45 5.18
N SER A 127 -13.14 -4.60 4.95
CA SER A 127 -13.23 -3.61 3.89
C SER A 127 -13.07 -4.23 2.49
N PHE A 128 -12.30 -5.32 2.33
CA PHE A 128 -12.01 -5.89 1.00
C PHE A 128 -13.17 -6.67 0.36
N ALA A 129 -13.09 -6.99 -0.93
CA ALA A 129 -14.02 -7.93 -1.57
C ALA A 129 -14.09 -9.27 -0.82
N ARG A 130 -15.29 -9.88 -0.73
CA ARG A 130 -15.53 -11.14 0.02
C ARG A 130 -14.50 -12.24 -0.25
N LYS A 131 -14.04 -12.36 -1.51
CA LYS A 131 -13.04 -13.34 -1.88
C LYS A 131 -11.66 -12.83 -1.45
N VAL A 132 -11.11 -13.45 -0.42
CA VAL A 132 -9.74 -13.27 0.05
C VAL A 132 -8.96 -14.56 -0.19
N THR A 133 -7.74 -14.45 -0.68
CA THR A 133 -6.86 -15.60 -0.91
C THR A 133 -5.84 -15.68 0.23
N ASN A 134 -5.90 -16.74 1.04
CA ASN A 134 -4.79 -17.08 1.93
C ASN A 134 -3.67 -17.74 1.10
N ILE A 135 -2.44 -17.23 1.21
CA ILE A 135 -1.28 -17.77 0.48
C ILE A 135 -0.27 -18.44 1.39
N ASP A 136 -0.28 -18.11 2.69
CA ASP A 136 0.56 -18.70 3.72
C ASP A 136 0.01 -18.31 5.11
N THR A 137 0.66 -18.79 6.17
CA THR A 137 0.45 -18.39 7.56
C THR A 137 0.42 -16.87 7.69
N ASN A 138 -0.71 -16.35 8.18
CA ASN A 138 -0.96 -14.90 8.36
C ASN A 138 -0.65 -14.03 7.13
N THR A 139 -0.79 -14.62 5.93
CA THR A 139 -0.53 -13.92 4.67
C THR A 139 -1.73 -14.02 3.74
N TYR A 140 -2.31 -12.88 3.39
CA TYR A 140 -3.55 -12.79 2.62
C TYR A 140 -3.41 -11.82 1.45
N ILE A 141 -3.93 -12.21 0.30
CA ILE A 141 -4.13 -11.32 -0.84
C ILE A 141 -5.61 -10.92 -0.86
N CYS A 142 -5.84 -9.64 -0.61
CA CYS A 142 -7.15 -9.04 -0.59
C CYS A 142 -7.34 -8.16 -1.83
N SER A 143 -8.58 -7.94 -2.26
CA SER A 143 -8.86 -7.08 -3.42
C SER A 143 -9.84 -5.96 -3.07
N LYS A 144 -9.54 -4.74 -3.50
CA LYS A 144 -10.48 -3.62 -3.57
C LYS A 144 -10.76 -3.31 -5.03
N ILE A 145 -12.00 -3.51 -5.45
CA ILE A 145 -12.50 -3.25 -6.80
C ILE A 145 -13.12 -1.85 -6.80
N ILE A 146 -12.68 -1.01 -7.74
CA ILE A 146 -13.14 0.36 -7.86
C ILE A 146 -13.90 0.51 -9.18
N LYS A 147 -15.11 1.06 -9.10
CA LYS A 147 -15.98 1.41 -10.24
C LYS A 147 -16.34 2.88 -10.27
N GLU A 148 -16.33 3.53 -9.11
CA GLU A 148 -16.62 4.94 -8.94
C GLU A 148 -15.91 5.47 -7.69
N PHE A 149 -15.84 6.79 -7.59
CA PHE A 149 -15.26 7.51 -6.46
C PHE A 149 -16.37 8.15 -5.66
N TYR A 150 -16.35 7.99 -4.35
CA TYR A 150 -17.26 8.68 -3.46
C TYR A 150 -16.58 9.94 -2.93
N ASP A 151 -17.04 11.12 -3.37
CA ASP A 151 -16.58 12.39 -2.83
C ASP A 151 -17.20 12.62 -1.46
N VAL A 152 -16.38 12.55 -0.42
CA VAL A 152 -16.83 12.68 0.97
C VAL A 152 -17.29 14.11 1.28
N ALA A 153 -16.68 15.12 0.65
CA ALA A 153 -17.02 16.52 0.93
C ALA A 153 -18.37 16.88 0.28
N ASP A 154 -18.57 16.42 -0.96
CA ASP A 154 -19.77 16.74 -1.74
C ASP A 154 -20.88 15.68 -1.61
N ASN A 155 -20.62 14.56 -0.92
CA ASN A 155 -21.54 13.45 -0.65
C ASN A 155 -22.17 12.90 -1.94
N PHE A 156 -21.34 12.63 -2.95
CA PHE A 156 -21.76 12.21 -4.29
C PHE A 156 -20.75 11.27 -4.96
N ASN A 157 -21.24 10.42 -5.88
CA ASN A 157 -20.44 9.44 -6.61
C ASN A 157 -20.01 9.92 -8.00
N ILE A 158 -18.71 10.01 -8.23
CA ILE A 158 -18.11 10.28 -9.55
C ILE A 158 -17.78 8.94 -10.22
N LYS A 159 -18.43 8.64 -11.34
CA LYS A 159 -18.11 7.44 -12.12
C LYS A 159 -16.72 7.58 -12.75
N ILE A 160 -15.95 6.49 -12.82
CA ILE A 160 -14.61 6.51 -13.43
C ILE A 160 -14.64 7.01 -14.88
N ARG A 161 -15.68 6.68 -15.65
CA ARG A 161 -15.83 7.15 -17.04
C ARG A 161 -15.95 8.67 -17.18
N ASP A 162 -16.42 9.34 -16.11
CA ASP A 162 -16.74 10.76 -16.09
C ASP A 162 -15.61 11.59 -15.44
N ILE A 163 -14.49 10.95 -15.04
CA ILE A 163 -13.37 11.65 -14.40
C ILE A 163 -12.44 12.30 -15.44
N ASP A 164 -12.01 13.52 -15.15
CA ASP A 164 -11.10 14.33 -15.97
C ASP A 164 -9.77 14.67 -15.26
N LYS A 165 -9.70 14.42 -13.95
CA LYS A 165 -8.52 14.67 -13.12
C LYS A 165 -7.78 13.37 -12.77
N PRO A 166 -6.44 13.40 -12.65
CA PRO A 166 -5.71 12.26 -12.09
C PRO A 166 -6.20 11.91 -10.69
N LEU A 167 -6.14 10.63 -10.35
CA LEU A 167 -6.37 10.16 -9.00
C LEU A 167 -5.02 9.99 -8.30
N TYR A 168 -4.88 10.60 -7.14
CA TYR A 168 -3.72 10.47 -6.27
C TYR A 168 -4.08 9.59 -5.09
N VAL A 169 -3.28 8.56 -4.83
CA VAL A 169 -3.49 7.65 -3.71
C VAL A 169 -2.21 7.49 -2.92
N PHE A 170 -2.33 7.61 -1.60
CA PHE A 170 -1.27 7.42 -0.64
C PHE A 170 -1.64 6.33 0.35
N PHE A 171 -0.73 5.39 0.54
CA PHE A 171 -0.88 4.24 1.39
C PHE A 171 0.10 4.32 2.54
N ILE A 172 -0.36 4.01 3.74
CA ILE A 172 0.51 3.78 4.91
C ILE A 172 0.08 2.50 5.60
N ALA A 173 1.00 1.55 5.75
CA ALA A 173 0.83 0.47 6.70
C ALA A 173 1.60 0.80 7.99
N VAL A 174 1.01 0.41 9.12
CA VAL A 174 1.54 0.66 10.46
C VAL A 174 2.11 -0.66 10.97
N ALA A 175 3.31 -0.61 11.55
CA ALA A 175 3.97 -1.76 12.14
C ALA A 175 3.40 -2.07 13.53
N ASP A 176 3.24 -1.04 14.37
CA ASP A 176 2.92 -1.16 15.78
C ASP A 176 1.91 -0.09 16.21
N TYR A 177 1.03 -0.45 17.14
CA TYR A 177 0.07 0.44 17.78
C TYR A 177 0.29 0.46 19.30
N ASP A 178 -0.11 1.54 19.96
CA ASP A 178 -0.18 1.60 21.42
C ASP A 178 -1.44 0.90 21.96
N ASP A 179 -1.55 0.78 23.28
CA ASP A 179 -2.68 0.15 23.97
C ASP A 179 -4.02 0.88 23.72
N THR A 180 -3.99 2.10 23.19
CA THR A 180 -5.17 2.89 22.82
C THR A 180 -5.51 2.79 21.33
N GLY A 181 -4.77 1.99 20.57
CA GLY A 181 -4.95 1.79 19.13
C GLY A 181 -4.36 2.91 18.28
N ARG A 182 -3.49 3.77 18.81
CA ARG A 182 -2.80 4.81 18.03
C ARG A 182 -1.56 4.24 17.37
N PRO A 183 -1.28 4.58 16.10
CA PRO A 183 -0.13 4.07 15.42
C PRO A 183 1.16 4.67 16.01
N LEU A 184 2.12 3.81 16.32
CA LEU A 184 3.42 4.18 16.90
C LEU A 184 4.51 4.25 15.84
N LYS A 185 4.48 3.31 14.89
CA LYS A 185 5.56 3.13 13.92
C LYS A 185 5.01 2.80 12.55
N GLU A 186 5.48 3.51 11.54
CA GLU A 186 5.22 3.17 10.16
C GLU A 186 6.00 1.91 9.75
N LEU A 187 5.35 1.07 8.96
CA LEU A 187 5.97 -0.07 8.29
C LEU A 187 6.40 0.27 6.87
N ILE A 188 5.50 0.83 6.07
CA ILE A 188 5.71 1.15 4.67
C ILE A 188 4.73 2.24 4.22
N ARG A 189 5.20 3.14 3.36
CA ARG A 189 4.36 4.08 2.62
C ARG A 189 4.54 3.98 1.12
N ARG A 190 3.48 4.20 0.36
CA ARG A 190 3.49 4.19 -1.12
C ARG A 190 2.57 5.27 -1.65
N LYS A 191 2.97 5.89 -2.75
CA LYS A 191 2.21 6.90 -3.48
C LYS A 191 2.04 6.44 -4.93
N VAL A 192 0.82 6.55 -5.44
CA VAL A 192 0.54 6.34 -6.86
C VAL A 192 -0.30 7.48 -7.41
N LYS A 193 0.15 8.03 -8.54
CA LYS A 193 -0.66 8.87 -9.42
C LYS A 193 -1.23 7.99 -10.52
N ILE A 194 -2.55 8.00 -10.65
CA ILE A 194 -3.27 7.31 -11.72
C ILE A 194 -3.73 8.38 -12.71
N GLU A 195 -3.15 8.34 -13.89
CA GLU A 195 -3.58 9.12 -15.04
C GLU A 195 -4.57 8.30 -15.87
N TRP A 196 -5.49 9.00 -16.52
CA TRP A 196 -6.55 8.38 -17.30
C TRP A 196 -6.25 8.46 -18.79
N THR A 197 -6.45 7.35 -19.48
CA THR A 197 -6.50 7.30 -20.94
C THR A 197 -7.93 7.04 -21.37
N ASP A 198 -8.32 7.64 -22.49
CA ASP A 198 -9.57 7.27 -23.14
C ASP A 198 -9.45 5.83 -23.70
N ASP A 199 -10.59 5.16 -23.85
CA ASP A 199 -10.62 3.89 -24.57
C ASP A 199 -10.42 4.21 -26.07
N GLU A 200 -9.34 3.72 -26.68
CA GLU A 200 -9.26 3.55 -28.14
C GLU A 200 -10.26 2.48 -28.61
#